data_AF-A0A368F7P3-F1
#
_entry.id   AF-A0A368F7P3-F1
#
_cell.length_a   1.000
_cell.length_b   1.000
_cell.length_c   1.000
_cell.angle_alpha   90.00
_cell.angle_beta   90.00
_cell.angle_gamma   90.00
#
_symmetry.space_group_name_H-M   'P 1'
#
loop_
_entity.id
_entity.type
_entity.pdbx_description
1 polymer ?
#
loop_
_entity_poly.entity_id
_entity_poly.type
_entity_poly.pdbx_seq_one_letter_code
_entity_poly.pdbx_strand_id
1 'polypeptide(L)'
;MFFQGATLQASLDMIRTLVSNPIPGKPDFEELLDQLTAPVYDVPNLSRQAFQSISAATGVVAAASGDIEKARSLADKLADQLRNEKSTDAIRLFSVHALGELGRRCPDVYENSHLEPEKLIIPAFNSNSEDLKAAAAQALGALAVGNHTRFLPFILNEIQTQPKRQYLLLHALKEVIGHESTNIVPIEVFRSRISEIWPVLIAHADGNEEGTR
;
A
#
# COMPACT_ATOMS: atom_id res chain seq x y z
N MET A 1 17.88 4.42 11.56
CA MET A 1 18.26 5.13 10.32
C MET A 1 17.17 4.84 9.32
N PHE A 2 16.24 5.78 9.07
CA PHE A 2 15.11 5.54 8.17
C PHE A 2 15.49 6.09 6.78
N PHE A 3 15.66 5.18 5.82
CA PHE A 3 16.14 5.49 4.48
C PHE A 3 14.99 6.01 3.59
N GLN A 4 15.22 7.08 2.81
CA GLN A 4 14.28 7.57 1.78
C GLN A 4 14.92 7.41 0.39
N GLY A 5 14.08 7.23 -0.64
CA GLY A 5 14.52 7.22 -2.03
C GLY A 5 15.47 6.05 -2.36
N ALA A 6 16.56 6.34 -3.07
CA ALA A 6 17.48 5.34 -3.61
C ALA A 6 18.04 4.36 -2.56
N THR A 7 18.28 4.81 -1.32
CA THR A 7 18.82 3.94 -0.26
C THR A 7 17.80 2.93 0.25
N LEU A 8 16.53 3.33 0.37
CA LEU A 8 15.46 2.38 0.70
C LEU A 8 15.33 1.35 -0.42
N GLN A 9 15.33 1.80 -1.68
CA GLN A 9 15.23 0.91 -2.83
C GLN A 9 16.37 -0.12 -2.86
N ALA A 10 17.62 0.31 -2.68
CA ALA A 10 18.76 -0.60 -2.60
C ALA A 10 18.63 -1.62 -1.46
N SER A 11 18.08 -1.21 -0.32
CA SER A 11 17.83 -2.11 0.82
C SER A 11 16.75 -3.14 0.50
N LEU A 12 15.67 -2.72 -0.17
CA LEU A 12 14.61 -3.60 -0.64
C LEU A 12 15.12 -4.59 -1.69
N ASP A 13 15.96 -4.15 -2.63
CA ASP A 13 16.57 -5.02 -3.64
C ASP A 13 17.52 -6.05 -3.01
N MET A 14 18.25 -5.67 -1.98
CA MET A 14 19.06 -6.59 -1.18
C MET A 14 18.17 -7.64 -0.50
N ILE A 15 17.10 -7.23 0.20
CA ILE A 15 16.14 -8.16 0.84
C ILE A 15 15.56 -9.12 -0.19
N ARG A 16 15.10 -8.60 -1.33
CA ARG A 16 14.58 -9.41 -2.45
C ARG A 16 15.59 -10.47 -2.88
N THR A 17 16.84 -10.06 -3.07
CA THR A 17 17.92 -10.95 -3.49
C THR A 17 18.17 -12.04 -2.44
N LEU A 18 18.21 -11.69 -1.15
CA LEU A 18 18.40 -12.66 -0.07
C LEU A 18 17.26 -13.68 -0.01
N VAL A 19 16.01 -13.22 -0.11
CA VAL A 19 14.83 -14.10 -0.04
C VAL A 19 14.75 -15.03 -1.24
N SER A 20 15.04 -14.53 -2.44
CA SER A 20 14.90 -15.31 -3.69
C SER A 20 16.00 -16.36 -3.89
N ASN A 21 17.12 -16.26 -3.16
CA ASN A 21 18.27 -17.15 -3.34
C ASN A 21 18.39 -18.19 -2.22
N PRO A 22 18.94 -19.38 -2.51
CA PRO A 22 19.25 -20.40 -1.51
C PRO A 22 20.53 -20.00 -0.77
N ILE A 23 20.37 -19.40 0.41
CA ILE A 23 21.48 -18.98 1.28
C ILE A 23 21.50 -19.88 2.52
N PRO A 24 22.66 -20.47 2.88
CA PRO A 24 22.78 -21.26 4.11
C PRO A 24 22.39 -20.45 5.35
N GLY A 25 21.55 -21.02 6.21
CA GLY A 25 21.12 -20.36 7.45
C GLY A 25 20.17 -19.16 7.24
N LYS A 26 19.59 -19.00 6.05
CA LYS A 26 18.53 -18.02 5.80
C LYS A 26 17.32 -18.31 6.69
N PRO A 27 16.81 -17.33 7.46
CA PRO A 27 15.57 -17.50 8.20
C PRO A 27 14.43 -17.93 7.28
N ASP A 28 13.47 -18.67 7.81
CA ASP A 28 12.26 -18.96 7.05
C ASP A 28 11.38 -17.71 6.88
N PHE A 29 10.26 -17.86 6.17
CA PHE A 29 9.39 -16.73 5.85
C PHE A 29 8.80 -16.09 7.10
N GLU A 30 8.35 -16.92 8.04
CA GLU A 30 7.72 -16.53 9.28
C GLU A 30 8.75 -15.85 10.20
N GLU A 31 9.91 -16.45 10.40
CA GLU A 31 11.02 -15.88 11.18
C GLU A 31 11.49 -14.53 10.63
N LEU A 32 11.62 -14.43 9.29
CA LEU A 32 12.05 -13.18 8.66
C LEU A 32 11.02 -12.07 8.86
N LEU A 33 9.73 -12.37 8.71
CA LEU A 33 8.67 -11.40 8.95
C LEU A 33 8.59 -10.97 10.40
N ASP A 34 8.71 -11.91 11.34
CA ASP A 34 8.73 -11.60 12.77
C ASP A 34 9.88 -10.64 13.10
N GLN A 35 11.09 -10.92 12.60
CA GLN A 35 12.25 -10.04 12.81
C GLN A 35 12.09 -8.66 12.16
N LEU A 36 11.56 -8.59 10.95
CA LEU A 36 11.37 -7.32 10.24
C LEU A 36 10.27 -6.46 10.87
N THR A 37 9.22 -7.09 11.41
CA THR A 37 8.05 -6.40 11.94
C THR A 37 8.12 -6.17 13.45
N ALA A 38 9.02 -6.84 14.17
CA ALA A 38 9.24 -6.67 15.61
C ALA A 38 9.24 -5.20 16.08
N PRO A 39 9.90 -4.24 15.38
CA PRO A 39 9.86 -2.85 15.82
C PRO A 39 8.45 -2.29 15.98
N VAL A 40 7.49 -2.68 15.12
CA VAL A 40 6.07 -2.23 15.17
C VAL A 40 5.43 -2.50 16.52
N TYR A 41 5.85 -3.59 17.17
CA TYR A 41 5.29 -4.05 18.44
C TYR A 41 6.15 -3.64 19.64
N ASP A 42 7.47 -3.61 19.47
CA ASP A 42 8.41 -3.46 20.58
C ASP A 42 8.90 -2.02 20.78
N VAL A 43 8.88 -1.19 19.72
CA VAL A 43 9.44 0.16 19.74
C VAL A 43 8.32 1.19 19.88
N PRO A 44 8.23 1.90 21.02
CA PRO A 44 7.25 2.98 21.17
C PRO A 44 7.62 4.16 20.26
N ASN A 45 6.61 4.87 19.74
CA ASN A 45 6.76 6.10 18.97
C ASN A 45 7.64 5.97 17.70
N LEU A 46 7.47 4.87 16.96
CA LEU A 46 8.02 4.72 15.62
C LEU A 46 7.64 5.89 14.71
N SER A 47 8.59 6.33 13.88
CA SER A 47 8.31 7.36 12.87
C SER A 47 7.40 6.83 11.77
N ARG A 48 6.62 7.72 11.13
CA ARG A 48 5.76 7.37 9.99
C ARG A 48 6.52 6.67 8.85
N GLN A 49 7.74 7.13 8.58
CA GLN A 49 8.61 6.55 7.57
C GLN A 49 9.07 5.13 7.93
N ALA A 50 9.20 4.82 9.23
CA ALA A 50 9.54 3.48 9.69
C ALA A 50 8.44 2.48 9.29
N PHE A 51 7.17 2.83 9.53
CA PHE A 51 6.03 1.99 9.13
C PHE A 51 6.05 1.73 7.62
N GLN A 52 6.21 2.77 6.81
CA GLN A 52 6.32 2.63 5.36
C GLN A 52 7.47 1.70 4.94
N SER A 53 8.65 1.87 5.55
CA SER A 53 9.84 1.07 5.21
C SER A 53 9.68 -0.40 5.61
N ILE A 54 9.12 -0.65 6.80
CA ILE A 54 8.86 -2.01 7.31
C ILE A 54 7.79 -2.69 6.45
N SER A 55 6.68 -2.01 6.15
CA SER A 55 5.63 -2.53 5.27
C SER A 55 6.15 -2.81 3.85
N ALA A 56 7.01 -1.96 3.30
CA ALA A 56 7.64 -2.20 2.01
C ALA A 56 8.54 -3.43 2.01
N ALA A 57 9.33 -3.62 3.08
CA ALA A 57 10.15 -4.81 3.27
C ALA A 57 9.28 -6.07 3.39
N THR A 58 8.20 -6.02 4.18
CA THR A 58 7.19 -7.10 4.30
C THR A 58 6.61 -7.48 2.93
N GLY A 59 6.20 -6.49 2.12
CA GLY A 59 5.71 -6.73 0.77
C GLY A 59 6.76 -7.34 -0.17
N VAL A 60 8.03 -6.94 -0.04
CA VAL A 60 9.14 -7.54 -0.80
C VAL A 60 9.38 -8.99 -0.40
N VAL A 61 9.37 -9.31 0.90
CA VAL A 61 9.54 -10.69 1.38
C VAL A 61 8.42 -11.59 0.85
N ALA A 62 7.17 -11.13 0.90
CA ALA A 62 6.01 -11.85 0.36
C ALA A 62 6.11 -12.08 -1.15
N ALA A 63 6.51 -11.08 -1.93
CA ALA A 63 6.65 -11.25 -3.38
C ALA A 63 7.86 -12.12 -3.75
N ALA A 64 8.98 -11.97 -3.05
CA ALA A 64 10.23 -12.67 -3.33
C ALA A 64 10.22 -14.14 -2.87
N SER A 65 9.36 -14.52 -1.93
CA SER A 65 9.23 -15.91 -1.49
C SER A 65 8.67 -16.81 -2.60
N GLY A 66 7.89 -16.25 -3.54
CA GLY A 66 7.19 -17.00 -4.59
C GLY A 66 6.08 -17.91 -4.06
N ASP A 67 5.71 -17.80 -2.79
CA ASP A 67 4.69 -18.61 -2.14
C ASP A 67 3.42 -17.78 -1.92
N ILE A 68 2.45 -17.96 -2.81
CA ILE A 68 1.19 -17.21 -2.80
C ILE A 68 0.34 -17.49 -1.57
N GLU A 69 0.39 -18.71 -1.03
CA GLU A 69 -0.42 -19.09 0.14
C GLU A 69 0.14 -18.43 1.40
N LYS A 70 1.47 -18.33 1.53
CA LYS A 70 2.11 -17.53 2.59
C LYS A 70 1.75 -16.05 2.49
N ALA A 71 1.75 -15.48 1.28
CA ALA A 71 1.38 -14.10 1.06
C ALA A 71 -0.11 -13.83 1.39
N ARG A 72 -1.01 -14.76 1.04
CA ARG A 72 -2.43 -14.72 1.42
C ARG A 72 -2.63 -14.83 2.93
N SER A 73 -1.97 -15.78 3.58
CA SER A 73 -2.03 -15.92 5.04
C SER A 73 -1.55 -14.66 5.76
N LEU A 74 -0.50 -14.01 5.26
CA LEU A 74 -0.05 -12.71 5.77
C LEU A 74 -1.12 -11.63 5.57
N ALA A 75 -1.74 -11.54 4.39
CA ALA A 75 -2.81 -10.58 4.12
C ALA A 75 -4.00 -10.76 5.08
N ASP A 76 -4.40 -12.00 5.35
CA ASP A 76 -5.48 -12.31 6.31
C ASP A 76 -5.10 -11.89 7.74
N LYS A 77 -3.87 -12.20 8.18
CA LYS A 77 -3.38 -11.75 9.49
C LYS A 77 -3.41 -10.22 9.62
N LEU A 78 -2.96 -9.49 8.61
CA LEU A 78 -2.98 -8.02 8.60
C LEU A 78 -4.42 -7.48 8.59
N ALA A 79 -5.32 -8.13 7.84
CA ALA A 79 -6.73 -7.78 7.83
C ALA A 79 -7.38 -7.95 9.21
N ASP A 80 -7.06 -9.03 9.92
CA ASP A 80 -7.55 -9.28 11.26
C ASP A 80 -6.99 -8.27 12.28
N GLN A 81 -5.71 -7.93 12.17
CA GLN A 81 -5.11 -6.85 12.98
C GLN A 81 -5.79 -5.50 12.74
N LEU A 82 -6.15 -5.18 11.49
CA LEU A 82 -6.83 -3.93 11.16
C LEU A 82 -8.28 -3.90 11.68
N ARG A 83 -9.01 -5.03 11.60
CA ARG A 83 -10.38 -5.16 12.10
C ARG A 83 -10.47 -5.17 13.62
N ASN A 84 -9.42 -5.60 14.31
CA ASN A 84 -9.42 -5.72 15.75
C ASN A 84 -9.47 -4.34 16.44
N GLU A 85 -10.55 -4.09 17.18
CA GLU A 85 -10.77 -2.84 17.90
C GLU A 85 -9.72 -2.59 19.00
N LYS A 86 -9.07 -3.65 19.50
CA LYS A 86 -8.02 -3.59 20.52
C LYS A 86 -6.63 -3.33 19.96
N SER A 87 -6.46 -3.36 18.63
CA SER A 87 -5.18 -3.04 18.00
C SER A 87 -4.79 -1.59 18.25
N THR A 88 -3.51 -1.37 18.52
CA THR A 88 -2.94 -0.03 18.67
C THR A 88 -2.93 0.69 17.31
N ASP A 89 -2.86 2.02 17.33
CA ASP A 89 -2.75 2.80 16.11
C ASP A 89 -1.48 2.45 15.32
N ALA A 90 -0.38 2.10 15.99
CA ALA A 90 0.85 1.62 15.34
C ALA A 90 0.60 0.33 14.53
N ILE A 91 -0.10 -0.64 15.11
CA ILE A 91 -0.44 -1.90 14.45
C ILE A 91 -1.38 -1.65 13.26
N ARG A 92 -2.38 -0.76 13.43
CA ARG A 92 -3.30 -0.40 12.34
C ARG A 92 -2.58 0.31 11.20
N LEU A 93 -1.70 1.27 11.51
CA LEU A 93 -0.87 1.98 10.53
C LEU A 93 -0.01 1.01 9.73
N PHE A 94 0.71 0.12 10.43
CA PHE A 94 1.48 -0.93 9.78
C PHE A 94 0.61 -1.83 8.90
N SER A 95 -0.54 -2.27 9.40
CA SER A 95 -1.43 -3.19 8.68
C SER A 95 -1.98 -2.56 7.40
N VAL A 96 -2.40 -1.29 7.45
CA VAL A 96 -2.87 -0.55 6.27
C VAL A 96 -1.76 -0.44 5.22
N HIS A 97 -0.57 0.00 5.63
CA HIS A 97 0.56 0.08 4.71
C HIS A 97 0.94 -1.28 4.13
N ALA A 98 1.06 -2.31 4.96
CA ALA A 98 1.47 -3.64 4.53
C ALA A 98 0.47 -4.28 3.54
N LEU A 99 -0.84 -4.10 3.75
CA LEU A 99 -1.86 -4.54 2.80
C LEU A 99 -1.70 -3.87 1.42
N GLY A 100 -1.42 -2.56 1.41
CA GLY A 100 -1.14 -1.82 0.17
C GLY A 100 0.15 -2.30 -0.52
N GLU A 101 1.24 -2.46 0.24
CA GLU A 101 2.53 -2.91 -0.28
C GLU A 101 2.48 -4.36 -0.83
N LEU A 102 1.67 -5.22 -0.22
CA LEU A 102 1.36 -6.56 -0.72
C LEU A 102 0.67 -6.51 -2.08
N GLY A 103 -0.41 -5.74 -2.20
CA GLY A 103 -1.11 -5.63 -3.48
C GLY A 103 -0.26 -5.01 -4.57
N ARG A 104 0.62 -4.07 -4.22
CA ARG A 104 1.56 -3.45 -5.18
C ARG A 104 2.54 -4.46 -5.77
N ARG A 105 3.08 -5.36 -4.94
CA ARG A 105 4.20 -6.25 -5.32
C ARG A 105 3.78 -7.68 -5.67
N CYS A 106 2.65 -8.12 -5.14
CA CYS A 106 2.08 -9.45 -5.34
C CYS A 106 0.57 -9.30 -5.59
N PRO A 107 0.15 -8.73 -6.73
CA PRO A 107 -1.26 -8.43 -7.00
C PRO A 107 -2.16 -9.68 -6.93
N ASP A 108 -1.62 -10.84 -7.28
CA ASP A 108 -2.29 -12.15 -7.24
C ASP A 108 -2.79 -12.55 -5.85
N VAL A 109 -2.24 -11.94 -4.76
CA VAL A 109 -2.69 -12.17 -3.37
C VAL A 109 -4.19 -11.94 -3.22
N TYR A 110 -4.71 -10.91 -3.89
CA TYR A 110 -6.11 -10.53 -3.78
C TYR A 110 -6.97 -11.14 -4.90
N GLU A 111 -6.37 -11.81 -5.88
CA GLU A 111 -7.11 -12.49 -6.94
C GLU A 111 -7.79 -13.76 -6.41
N ASN A 112 -9.08 -13.89 -6.72
CA ASN A 112 -9.95 -14.98 -6.23
C ASN A 112 -9.93 -15.14 -4.69
N SER A 113 -9.54 -14.08 -3.97
CA SER A 113 -9.56 -14.04 -2.51
C SER A 113 -10.89 -13.46 -2.01
N HIS A 114 -11.34 -13.92 -0.85
CA HIS A 114 -12.46 -13.32 -0.12
C HIS A 114 -12.10 -11.95 0.49
N LEU A 115 -10.80 -11.63 0.57
CA LEU A 115 -10.33 -10.38 1.11
C LEU A 115 -10.50 -9.24 0.10
N GLU A 116 -11.26 -8.22 0.50
CA GLU A 116 -11.46 -6.99 -0.25
C GLU A 116 -10.68 -5.85 0.45
N PRO A 117 -9.36 -5.73 0.21
CA PRO A 117 -8.50 -4.78 0.93
C PRO A 117 -8.95 -3.32 0.75
N GLU A 118 -9.49 -2.96 -0.42
CA GLU A 118 -10.03 -1.65 -0.72
C GLU A 118 -11.19 -1.25 0.21
N LYS A 119 -12.07 -2.21 0.54
CA LYS A 119 -13.18 -2.02 1.48
C LYS A 119 -12.72 -2.05 2.94
N LEU A 120 -11.61 -2.72 3.21
CA LEU A 120 -10.99 -2.78 4.54
C LEU A 120 -10.27 -1.47 4.90
N ILE A 121 -9.62 -0.86 3.93
CA ILE A 121 -8.76 0.33 4.11
C ILE A 121 -9.59 1.61 4.10
N ILE A 122 -10.58 1.72 3.21
CA ILE A 122 -11.32 2.99 3.03
C ILE A 122 -12.01 3.56 4.30
N PRO A 123 -12.48 2.76 5.27
CA PRO A 123 -13.03 3.30 6.52
C PRO A 123 -12.00 4.11 7.33
N ALA A 124 -10.70 3.87 7.16
CA ALA A 124 -9.64 4.61 7.86
C ALA A 124 -9.61 6.11 7.53
N PHE A 125 -10.22 6.54 6.42
CA PHE A 125 -10.42 7.97 6.13
C PHE A 125 -11.31 8.69 7.14
N ASN A 126 -12.13 7.95 7.88
CA ASN A 126 -12.96 8.50 8.95
C ASN A 126 -12.24 8.50 10.32
N SER A 127 -10.98 8.05 10.39
CA SER A 127 -10.20 8.05 11.63
C SER A 127 -9.94 9.47 12.13
N ASN A 128 -9.71 9.65 13.43
CA ASN A 128 -9.22 10.91 13.97
C ASN A 128 -7.69 11.07 13.79
N SER A 129 -7.00 10.00 13.39
CA SER A 129 -5.55 10.00 13.15
C SER A 129 -5.23 10.39 11.70
N GLU A 130 -4.59 11.53 11.53
CA GLU A 130 -4.11 12.01 10.22
C GLU A 130 -3.11 11.03 9.59
N ASP A 131 -2.30 10.35 10.41
CA ASP A 131 -1.36 9.33 9.96
C ASP A 131 -2.11 8.15 9.33
N LEU A 132 -3.22 7.72 9.92
CA LEU A 132 -4.04 6.61 9.39
C LEU A 132 -4.76 7.00 8.10
N LYS A 133 -5.25 8.24 8.00
CA LYS A 133 -5.82 8.78 6.77
C LYS A 133 -4.79 8.80 5.64
N ALA A 134 -3.60 9.31 5.92
CA ALA A 134 -2.51 9.35 4.95
C ALA A 134 -2.08 7.93 4.54
N ALA A 135 -1.93 7.01 5.51
CA ALA A 135 -1.59 5.62 5.24
C ALA A 135 -2.62 4.93 4.34
N ALA A 136 -3.92 5.18 4.57
CA ALA A 136 -4.99 4.63 3.76
C ALA A 136 -4.96 5.15 2.31
N ALA A 137 -4.68 6.44 2.12
CA ALA A 137 -4.55 7.02 0.78
C ALA A 137 -3.39 6.37 0.02
N GLN A 138 -2.23 6.26 0.69
CA GLN A 138 -1.05 5.62 0.11
C GLN A 138 -1.30 4.14 -0.20
N ALA A 139 -1.94 3.40 0.72
CA ALA A 139 -2.24 1.99 0.53
C ALA A 139 -3.23 1.75 -0.62
N LEU A 140 -4.27 2.57 -0.77
CA LEU A 140 -5.19 2.48 -1.92
C LEU A 140 -4.46 2.76 -3.24
N GLY A 141 -3.60 3.78 -3.28
CA GLY A 141 -2.74 4.05 -4.44
C GLY A 141 -1.82 2.87 -4.76
N ALA A 142 -1.21 2.27 -3.73
CA ALA A 142 -0.36 1.09 -3.85
C ALA A 142 -1.09 -0.12 -4.45
N LEU A 143 -2.31 -0.39 -3.98
CA LEU A 143 -3.15 -1.46 -4.55
C LEU A 143 -3.41 -1.20 -6.03
N ALA A 144 -3.80 0.03 -6.40
CA ALA A 144 -4.04 0.40 -7.78
C ALA A 144 -2.82 0.24 -8.66
N VAL A 145 -1.63 0.65 -8.21
CA VAL A 145 -0.37 0.40 -8.93
C VAL A 145 -0.15 -1.09 -9.22
N GLY A 146 -0.47 -1.98 -8.26
CA GLY A 146 -0.34 -3.42 -8.47
C GLY A 146 -1.38 -4.01 -9.42
N ASN A 147 -2.63 -3.54 -9.35
CA ASN A 147 -3.72 -4.00 -10.21
C ASN A 147 -4.66 -2.84 -10.59
N HIS A 148 -4.31 -2.15 -11.68
CA HIS A 148 -5.11 -1.03 -12.21
C HIS A 148 -6.54 -1.46 -12.56
N THR A 149 -6.71 -2.68 -13.06
CA THR A 149 -8.02 -3.14 -13.55
C THR A 149 -9.05 -3.24 -12.44
N ARG A 150 -8.62 -3.66 -11.24
CA ARG A 150 -9.50 -3.80 -10.09
C ARG A 150 -9.65 -2.51 -9.29
N PHE A 151 -8.53 -1.89 -8.89
CA PHE A 151 -8.58 -0.88 -7.83
C PHE A 151 -8.65 0.56 -8.35
N LEU A 152 -8.21 0.86 -9.58
CA LEU A 152 -8.32 2.21 -10.11
C LEU A 152 -9.79 2.64 -10.35
N PRO A 153 -10.68 1.80 -10.92
CA PRO A 153 -12.11 2.13 -11.01
C PRO A 153 -12.74 2.41 -9.65
N PHE A 154 -12.34 1.67 -8.61
CA PHE A 154 -12.80 1.90 -7.24
C PHE A 154 -12.41 3.30 -6.74
N ILE A 155 -11.15 3.69 -6.88
CA ILE A 155 -10.67 5.02 -6.48
C ILE A 155 -11.43 6.13 -7.22
N LEU A 156 -11.57 6.01 -8.54
CA LEU A 156 -12.27 7.01 -9.37
C LEU A 156 -13.74 7.14 -8.99
N ASN A 157 -14.43 6.03 -8.74
CA ASN A 157 -15.82 6.04 -8.28
C ASN A 157 -15.96 6.70 -6.89
N GLU A 158 -15.07 6.40 -5.95
CA GLU A 158 -15.09 7.01 -4.62
C GLU A 158 -14.82 8.52 -4.68
N ILE A 159 -13.94 8.99 -5.58
CA ILE A 159 -13.68 10.44 -5.77
C ILE A 159 -14.97 11.16 -6.19
N GLN A 160 -15.75 10.56 -7.07
CA GLN A 160 -16.98 11.14 -7.60
C GLN A 160 -18.14 11.08 -6.60
N THR A 161 -18.20 10.03 -5.78
CA THR A 161 -19.36 9.75 -4.92
C THR A 161 -19.17 10.17 -3.46
N GLN A 162 -17.94 10.37 -2.99
CA GLN A 162 -17.63 10.70 -1.60
C GLN A 162 -16.86 12.02 -1.45
N PRO A 163 -17.52 13.19 -1.57
CA PRO A 163 -16.86 14.50 -1.56
C PRO A 163 -16.02 14.74 -0.29
N LYS A 164 -16.45 14.21 0.87
CA LYS A 164 -15.70 14.35 2.13
C LYS A 164 -14.34 13.64 2.16
N ARG A 165 -14.13 12.66 1.29
CA ARG A 165 -12.90 11.86 1.20
C ARG A 165 -12.05 12.22 -0.01
N GLN A 166 -12.57 13.13 -0.85
CA GLN A 166 -12.04 13.46 -2.16
C GLN A 166 -10.56 13.85 -2.12
N TYR A 167 -10.18 14.75 -1.21
CA TYR A 167 -8.78 15.16 -1.05
C TYR A 167 -7.83 13.96 -0.84
N LEU A 168 -8.17 13.03 0.05
CA LEU A 168 -7.35 11.85 0.34
C LEU A 168 -7.33 10.86 -0.83
N LEU A 169 -8.44 10.71 -1.55
CA LEU A 169 -8.50 9.86 -2.74
C LEU A 169 -7.72 10.45 -3.92
N LEU A 170 -7.66 11.77 -4.04
CA LEU A 170 -6.79 12.44 -5.01
C LEU A 170 -5.31 12.22 -4.68
N HIS A 171 -4.93 12.14 -3.40
CA HIS A 171 -3.59 11.69 -3.00
C HIS A 171 -3.31 10.25 -3.42
N ALA A 172 -4.27 9.34 -3.25
CA ALA A 172 -4.14 7.96 -3.72
C ALA A 172 -3.94 7.92 -5.25
N LEU A 173 -4.72 8.69 -6.00
CA LEU A 173 -4.59 8.81 -7.46
C LEU A 173 -3.24 9.40 -7.87
N LYS A 174 -2.76 10.43 -7.16
CA LYS A 174 -1.43 11.02 -7.39
C LYS A 174 -0.31 9.99 -7.26
N GLU A 175 -0.41 9.06 -6.31
CA GLU A 175 0.57 7.98 -6.15
C GLU A 175 0.61 7.06 -7.38
N VAL A 176 -0.56 6.71 -7.93
CA VAL A 176 -0.66 5.93 -9.18
C VAL A 176 0.02 6.66 -10.33
N ILE A 177 -0.31 7.94 -10.54
CA ILE A 177 0.26 8.77 -11.62
C ILE A 177 1.78 8.89 -11.47
N GLY A 178 2.27 9.14 -10.25
CA GLY A 178 3.69 9.29 -9.97
C GLY A 178 4.49 8.01 -10.22
N HIS A 179 3.91 6.85 -9.90
CA HIS A 179 4.53 5.56 -10.17
C HIS A 179 4.62 5.29 -11.68
N GLU A 180 3.53 5.46 -12.41
CA GLU A 180 3.47 5.24 -13.86
C GLU A 180 4.37 6.21 -14.64
N SER A 181 4.58 7.43 -14.13
CA SER A 181 5.42 8.44 -14.79
C SER A 181 6.93 8.14 -14.69
N THR A 182 7.34 7.28 -13.75
CA THR A 182 8.76 6.92 -13.55
C THR A 182 9.12 5.56 -14.14
N ASN A 183 8.14 4.70 -14.43
CA ASN A 183 8.33 3.42 -15.10
C ASN A 183 8.21 3.53 -16.62
N ILE A 184 9.17 2.95 -17.34
CA ILE A 184 9.30 3.05 -18.82
C ILE A 184 8.37 2.06 -19.56
N VAL A 185 7.63 1.20 -18.84
CA VAL A 185 6.88 0.04 -19.38
C VAL A 185 5.36 0.27 -19.34
N PRO A 186 4.63 -0.13 -20.40
CA PRO A 186 3.97 0.81 -21.29
C PRO A 186 2.85 1.62 -20.61
N ILE A 187 3.00 2.92 -20.78
CA ILE A 187 2.02 3.99 -20.62
C ILE A 187 0.64 3.67 -21.25
N GLU A 188 0.45 2.58 -21.98
CA GLU A 188 -0.78 2.21 -22.68
C GLU A 188 -1.94 1.88 -21.75
N VAL A 189 -1.71 1.13 -20.66
CA VAL A 189 -2.79 0.83 -19.68
C VAL A 189 -3.22 2.11 -18.99
N PHE A 190 -2.27 2.91 -18.51
CA PHE A 190 -2.55 4.22 -17.93
C PHE A 190 -3.19 5.17 -18.96
N ARG A 191 -2.69 5.23 -20.21
CA ARG A 191 -3.27 6.02 -21.32
C ARG A 191 -4.68 5.60 -21.65
N SER A 192 -4.99 4.31 -21.65
CA SER A 192 -6.35 3.81 -21.90
C SER A 192 -7.34 4.31 -20.85
N ARG A 193 -6.84 4.66 -19.66
CA ARG A 193 -7.62 5.22 -18.54
C ARG A 193 -7.50 6.73 -18.40
N ILE A 194 -6.68 7.41 -19.21
CA ILE A 194 -6.62 8.89 -19.21
C ILE A 194 -8.01 9.48 -19.47
N SER A 195 -8.83 8.87 -20.32
CA SER A 195 -10.20 9.33 -20.55
C SER A 195 -11.11 9.23 -19.32
N GLU A 196 -10.79 8.36 -18.35
CA GLU A 196 -11.51 8.23 -17.08
C GLU A 196 -10.91 9.17 -16.00
N ILE A 197 -9.59 9.35 -16.01
CA ILE A 197 -8.85 10.17 -15.02
C ILE A 197 -8.98 11.66 -15.34
N TRP A 198 -8.86 12.05 -16.61
CA TRP A 198 -8.80 13.44 -17.04
C TRP A 198 -10.05 14.26 -16.67
N PRO A 199 -11.28 13.75 -16.84
CA PRO A 199 -12.47 14.47 -16.40
C PRO A 199 -12.50 14.70 -14.89
N VAL A 200 -12.02 13.72 -14.11
CA VAL A 200 -11.92 13.84 -12.65
C VAL A 200 -10.91 14.93 -12.28
N LEU A 201 -9.72 14.93 -12.89
CA LEU A 201 -8.72 15.96 -12.62
C LEU A 201 -9.19 17.36 -13.02
N ILE A 202 -9.80 17.52 -14.20
CA ILE A 202 -10.35 18.83 -14.64
C ILE A 202 -11.45 19.31 -13.71
N ALA A 203 -12.39 18.43 -13.33
CA ALA A 203 -13.50 18.81 -12.45
C ALA A 203 -13.02 19.32 -11.08
N HIS A 204 -11.82 18.90 -10.64
CA HIS A 204 -11.26 19.28 -9.36
C HIS A 204 -10.17 20.34 -9.43
N ALA A 205 -9.60 20.61 -10.61
CA ALA A 205 -8.64 21.69 -10.84
C ALA A 205 -9.22 23.10 -10.65
N ASP A 206 -10.55 23.25 -10.69
CA ASP A 206 -11.28 24.50 -10.41
C ASP A 206 -11.99 24.48 -9.03
N GLY A 207 -11.71 23.49 -8.18
CA GLY A 207 -12.35 23.32 -6.88
C GLY A 207 -12.12 24.49 -5.90
N ASN A 208 -13.12 24.79 -5.07
CA ASN A 208 -13.06 25.86 -4.06
C ASN A 208 -12.11 25.56 -2.87
N GLU A 209 -11.69 24.31 -2.68
CA GLU A 209 -10.76 23.93 -1.62
C GLU A 209 -9.32 23.98 -2.13
N GLU A 210 -8.52 24.91 -1.61
CA GLU A 210 -7.13 25.16 -2.03
C GLU A 210 -6.19 23.96 -1.82
N GLY A 211 -6.53 23.00 -0.96
CA GLY A 211 -5.79 21.73 -0.85
C GLY A 211 -6.13 20.71 -1.94
N THR A 212 -7.31 20.81 -2.54
CA THR A 212 -7.82 19.89 -3.57
C THR A 212 -7.46 20.37 -4.99
N ARG A 213 -7.24 21.68 -5.14
CA ARG A 213 -6.89 22.37 -6.38
C ARG A 213 -5.39 22.27 -6.71
#